data_AF-A0A447N0H3-F1
#
_entry.id   AF-A0A447N0H3-F1
#
_cell.length_a   1.000
_cell.length_b   1.000
_cell.length_c   1.000
_cell.angle_alpha   90.00
_cell.angle_beta   90.00
_cell.angle_gamma   90.00
#
_symmetry.space_group_name_H-M   'P 1'
#
loop_
_entity.id
_entity.type
_entity.pdbx_description
1 polymer ?
#
loop_
_entity_poly.entity_id
_entity_poly.type
_entity_poly.pdbx_seq_one_letter_code
_entity_poly.pdbx_strand_id
1 'polypeptide(L)'
;MSVRAPKGAIDLNLPLADNLHNIADALGKPLGDLTVTILAKPRHDEVIAEMAKLGVRVFAIPDGDVAASILTCMPDSEVDVLYGIGGAPEGVVSAAVIRALDGDMQGRLLARHDVKGDSEENRRIGEQELARCKAMGIEAGKALCLGDMARSDNVIFSATGITKGDLLEGISRKGHIATTETLLIRGKSRTIRRIQSIHYLDRKDPDVQAHIL
;
A
#
# COMPACT_ATOMS: atom_id res chain seq x y z
N MET A 1 0.86 -0.22 8.46
CA MET A 1 1.55 1.08 8.47
C MET A 1 2.79 0.97 7.59
N SER A 2 3.03 1.88 6.65
CA SER A 2 4.28 1.96 5.87
C SER A 2 4.83 3.39 5.84
N VAL A 3 6.16 3.54 5.75
CA VAL A 3 6.86 4.82 5.82
C VAL A 3 8.22 4.77 5.12
N ARG A 4 8.74 5.92 4.68
CA ARG A 4 10.13 6.11 4.20
C ARG A 4 11.07 6.62 5.30
N ALA A 5 10.79 6.27 6.55
CA ALA A 5 11.69 6.52 7.67
C ALA A 5 12.63 5.31 7.86
N PRO A 6 13.80 5.50 8.50
CA PRO A 6 14.67 4.39 8.85
C PRO A 6 13.93 3.32 9.64
N LYS A 7 14.37 2.07 9.48
CA LYS A 7 13.83 0.94 10.22
C LYS A 7 13.83 1.22 11.73
N GLY A 8 12.67 1.03 12.37
CA GLY A 8 12.51 1.22 13.81
C GLY A 8 11.85 2.53 14.23
N ALA A 9 11.46 3.41 13.29
CA ALA A 9 10.64 4.58 13.59
C ALA A 9 9.15 4.24 13.86
N ILE A 10 8.74 2.99 13.60
CA ILE A 10 7.34 2.54 13.71
C ILE A 10 7.20 1.29 14.59
N ASP A 11 6.12 1.23 15.37
CA ASP A 11 5.67 0.08 16.13
C ASP A 11 4.13 0.10 16.30
N LEU A 12 3.43 -0.85 15.66
CA LEU A 12 1.97 -1.01 15.76
C LEU A 12 1.47 -1.40 17.16
N ASN A 13 2.36 -1.70 18.10
CA ASN A 13 2.01 -1.92 19.50
C ASN A 13 2.01 -0.61 20.31
N LEU A 14 2.58 0.47 19.77
CA LEU A 14 2.46 1.80 20.34
C LEU A 14 1.16 2.50 19.87
N PRO A 15 0.64 3.47 20.64
CA PRO A 15 -0.40 4.38 20.18
C PRO A 15 -0.06 5.02 18.83
N LEU A 16 -1.10 5.37 18.05
CA LEU A 16 -0.92 6.01 16.74
C LEU A 16 -0.20 7.36 16.89
N ALA A 17 -0.59 8.18 17.86
CA ALA A 17 0.04 9.47 18.12
C ALA A 17 1.57 9.34 18.31
N ASP A 18 2.00 8.36 19.10
CA ASP A 18 3.42 8.11 19.36
C ASP A 18 4.17 7.72 18.06
N ASN A 19 3.55 6.87 17.24
CA ASN A 19 4.10 6.55 15.92
C ASN A 19 4.24 7.79 15.04
N LEU A 20 3.22 8.65 14.97
CA LEU A 20 3.26 9.84 14.12
C LEU A 20 4.32 10.84 14.59
N HIS A 21 4.51 11.00 15.90
CA HIS A 21 5.61 11.80 16.47
C HIS A 21 6.98 11.20 16.12
N ASN A 22 7.17 9.90 16.35
CA ASN A 22 8.44 9.23 16.04
C ASN A 22 8.79 9.33 14.56
N ILE A 23 7.81 9.20 13.68
CA ILE A 23 7.99 9.35 12.23
C ILE A 23 8.36 10.80 11.89
N ALA A 24 7.64 11.78 12.43
CA ALA A 24 7.92 13.19 12.19
C ALA A 24 9.36 13.56 12.61
N ASP A 25 9.79 13.09 13.78
CA ASP A 25 11.16 13.27 14.27
C ASP A 25 12.20 12.59 13.37
N ALA A 26 11.93 11.35 12.94
CA ALA A 26 12.81 10.61 12.04
C ALA A 26 12.94 11.26 10.64
N LEU A 27 11.89 11.94 10.18
CA LEU A 27 11.87 12.69 8.92
C LEU A 27 12.36 14.14 9.07
N GLY A 28 12.59 14.61 10.30
CA GLY A 28 12.97 16.00 10.58
C GLY A 28 11.90 17.02 10.19
N LYS A 29 10.62 16.64 10.30
CA LYS A 29 9.46 17.48 9.92
C LYS A 29 8.60 17.81 11.15
N PRO A 30 7.98 19.00 11.20
CA PRO A 30 6.91 19.26 12.16
C PRO A 30 5.75 18.26 11.95
N LEU A 31 5.09 17.85 13.04
CA LEU A 31 3.92 16.96 12.96
C LEU A 31 2.84 17.49 12.00
N GLY A 32 2.62 18.80 11.99
CA GLY A 32 1.63 19.45 11.11
C GLY A 32 1.92 19.33 9.61
N ASP A 33 3.18 19.08 9.25
CA ASP A 33 3.60 18.89 7.85
C ASP A 33 3.61 17.41 7.44
N LEU A 34 3.41 16.50 8.40
CA LEU A 34 3.36 15.06 8.15
C LEU A 34 2.06 14.70 7.41
N THR A 35 2.19 14.03 6.27
CA THR A 35 1.04 13.60 5.48
C THR A 35 0.79 12.10 5.61
N VAL A 36 -0.38 11.74 6.13
CA VAL A 36 -0.84 10.36 6.30
C VAL A 36 -1.92 10.04 5.28
N THR A 37 -1.69 9.02 4.44
CA THR A 37 -2.73 8.46 3.57
C THR A 37 -3.43 7.27 4.23
N ILE A 38 -4.74 7.17 4.01
CA ILE A 38 -5.63 6.16 4.62
C ILE A 38 -6.84 5.89 3.73
N LEU A 39 -7.37 4.67 3.74
CA LEU A 39 -8.60 4.35 3.01
C LEU A 39 -9.81 5.07 3.65
N ALA A 40 -10.60 5.80 2.85
CA ALA A 40 -11.85 6.44 3.26
C ALA A 40 -12.96 5.40 3.40
N LYS A 41 -13.02 4.73 4.55
CA LYS A 41 -13.99 3.68 4.86
C LYS A 41 -14.52 3.88 6.29
N PRO A 42 -15.78 3.51 6.60
CA PRO A 42 -16.38 3.75 7.92
C PRO A 42 -15.55 3.26 9.12
N ARG A 43 -14.86 2.12 8.95
CA ARG A 43 -13.93 1.57 9.95
C ARG A 43 -12.72 2.46 10.30
N HIS A 44 -12.52 3.55 9.57
CA HIS A 44 -11.43 4.50 9.78
C HIS A 44 -11.92 5.89 10.20
N ASP A 45 -13.22 6.13 10.36
CA ASP A 45 -13.74 7.47 10.64
C ASP A 45 -13.18 8.03 11.95
N GLU A 46 -13.14 7.20 13.00
CA GLU A 46 -12.58 7.57 14.31
C GLU A 46 -11.10 7.93 14.23
N VAL A 47 -10.31 7.11 13.54
CA VAL A 47 -8.86 7.32 13.46
C VAL A 47 -8.48 8.46 12.51
N ILE A 48 -9.29 8.72 11.47
CA ILE A 48 -9.18 9.93 10.66
C ILE A 48 -9.42 11.17 11.51
N ALA A 49 -10.46 11.15 12.36
CA ALA A 49 -10.75 12.25 13.28
C ALA A 49 -9.65 12.42 14.35
N GLU A 50 -9.07 11.33 14.86
CA GLU A 50 -7.92 11.35 15.77
C GLU A 50 -6.71 12.04 15.11
N MET A 51 -6.33 11.60 13.89
CA MET A 51 -5.24 12.20 13.13
C MET A 51 -5.47 13.68 12.84
N ALA A 52 -6.69 14.05 12.43
CA ALA A 52 -7.04 15.46 12.19
C ALA A 52 -6.92 16.32 13.46
N LYS A 53 -7.29 15.78 14.64
CA LYS A 53 -7.12 16.47 15.93
C LYS A 53 -5.65 16.63 16.34
N LEU A 54 -4.80 15.66 15.99
CA LEU A 54 -3.35 15.76 16.18
C LEU A 54 -2.69 16.79 15.26
N GLY A 55 -3.39 17.22 14.21
CA GLY A 55 -2.94 18.26 13.29
C GLY A 55 -2.13 17.75 12.08
N VAL A 56 -2.03 16.44 11.86
CA VAL A 56 -1.40 15.88 10.65
C VAL A 56 -2.29 16.10 9.43
N ARG A 57 -1.69 16.15 8.24
CA ARG A 57 -2.43 16.21 6.96
C ARG A 57 -2.95 14.81 6.64
N VAL A 58 -4.27 14.65 6.50
CA VAL A 58 -4.88 13.34 6.17
C VAL A 58 -5.33 13.32 4.72
N PHE A 59 -4.77 12.40 3.93
CA PHE A 59 -5.22 12.13 2.57
C PHE A 59 -6.03 10.84 2.51
N ALA A 60 -7.36 10.97 2.63
CA ALA A 60 -8.29 9.86 2.61
C ALA A 60 -8.62 9.44 1.17
N ILE A 61 -8.22 8.23 0.77
CA ILE A 61 -8.38 7.71 -0.60
C ILE A 61 -9.52 6.68 -0.67
N PRO A 62 -10.30 6.62 -1.76
CA PRO A 62 -11.44 5.71 -1.84
C PRO A 62 -11.02 4.23 -1.84
N ASP A 63 -9.96 3.89 -2.59
CA ASP A 63 -9.40 2.55 -2.77
C ASP A 63 -7.92 2.65 -3.21
N GLY A 64 -7.19 1.52 -3.25
CA GLY A 64 -5.84 1.44 -3.81
C GLY A 64 -4.70 1.64 -2.81
N ASP A 65 -4.74 0.96 -1.66
CA ASP A 65 -3.70 1.03 -0.62
C ASP A 65 -2.31 0.55 -1.07
N VAL A 66 -2.22 -0.36 -2.05
CA VAL A 66 -0.93 -0.76 -2.65
C VAL A 66 -0.23 0.45 -3.28
N ALA A 67 -0.92 1.19 -4.15
CA ALA A 67 -0.34 2.36 -4.81
C ALA A 67 0.01 3.45 -3.79
N ALA A 68 -0.87 3.66 -2.81
CA ALA A 68 -0.66 4.63 -1.74
C ALA A 68 0.52 4.27 -0.81
N SER A 69 0.77 2.98 -0.56
CA SER A 69 1.96 2.55 0.20
C SER A 69 3.25 2.94 -0.53
N ILE A 70 3.28 2.81 -1.86
CA ILE A 70 4.44 3.14 -2.68
C ILE A 70 4.73 4.64 -2.64
N LEU A 71 3.69 5.48 -2.60
CA LEU A 71 3.83 6.94 -2.50
C LEU A 71 4.68 7.35 -1.30
N THR A 72 4.61 6.62 -0.17
CA THR A 72 5.46 6.90 1.02
C THR A 72 6.95 6.94 0.67
N CYS A 73 7.38 6.13 -0.30
CA CYS A 73 8.77 5.97 -0.71
C CYS A 73 9.12 6.72 -2.00
N MET A 74 8.17 7.44 -2.61
CA MET A 74 8.42 8.22 -3.82
C MET A 74 8.95 9.61 -3.45
N PRO A 75 10.04 10.08 -4.09
CA PRO A 75 10.66 11.36 -3.74
C PRO A 75 9.77 12.57 -4.05
N ASP A 76 8.93 12.47 -5.08
CA ASP A 76 8.07 13.57 -5.54
C ASP A 76 6.67 13.52 -4.90
N SER A 77 6.41 12.56 -3.99
CA SER A 77 5.16 12.47 -3.28
C SER A 77 5.20 13.24 -1.98
N GLU A 78 4.09 13.91 -1.64
CA GLU A 78 3.90 14.51 -0.33
C GLU A 78 3.52 13.49 0.75
N VAL A 79 3.16 12.26 0.39
CA VAL A 79 2.74 11.22 1.34
C VAL A 79 3.95 10.72 2.12
N ASP A 80 3.89 10.81 3.45
CA ASP A 80 4.94 10.31 4.34
C ASP A 80 4.60 8.92 4.88
N VAL A 81 3.33 8.70 5.22
CA VAL A 81 2.85 7.50 5.93
C VAL A 81 1.60 6.94 5.28
N LEU A 82 1.49 5.61 5.19
CA LEU A 82 0.20 4.94 5.03
C LEU A 82 -0.21 4.29 6.34
N TYR A 83 -1.42 4.56 6.81
CA TYR A 83 -1.99 3.94 8.01
C TYR A 83 -3.44 3.49 7.77
N GLY A 84 -3.86 2.44 8.49
CA GLY A 84 -5.21 1.89 8.44
C GLY A 84 -5.26 0.40 8.12
N ILE A 85 -6.49 -0.11 7.99
CA ILE A 85 -6.84 -1.51 7.76
C ILE A 85 -7.21 -1.71 6.29
N GLY A 86 -6.33 -2.41 5.58
CA GLY A 86 -6.45 -2.79 4.18
C GLY A 86 -6.64 -4.30 3.98
N GLY A 87 -6.46 -4.76 2.74
CA GLY A 87 -6.44 -6.19 2.42
C GLY A 87 -5.10 -6.83 2.81
N ALA A 88 -5.13 -8.02 3.41
CA ALA A 88 -3.90 -8.70 3.81
C ALA A 88 -3.00 -9.11 2.62
N PRO A 89 -3.53 -9.67 1.51
CA PRO A 89 -2.72 -9.94 0.32
C PRO A 89 -2.05 -8.69 -0.27
N GLU A 90 -2.80 -7.59 -0.36
CA GLU A 90 -2.35 -6.27 -0.79
C GLU A 90 -1.24 -5.72 0.12
N GLY A 91 -1.37 -5.95 1.43
CA GLY A 91 -0.32 -5.65 2.42
C GLY A 91 0.99 -6.40 2.17
N VAL A 92 0.94 -7.67 1.74
CA VAL A 92 2.16 -8.43 1.39
C VAL A 92 2.82 -7.89 0.11
N VAL A 93 2.02 -7.49 -0.90
CA VAL A 93 2.54 -6.82 -2.10
C VAL A 93 3.21 -5.50 -1.74
N SER A 94 2.57 -4.71 -0.87
CA SER A 94 3.11 -3.46 -0.32
C SER A 94 4.42 -3.70 0.42
N ALA A 95 4.51 -4.72 1.28
CA ALA A 95 5.74 -5.07 1.99
C ALA A 95 6.89 -5.40 1.03
N ALA A 96 6.62 -6.10 -0.07
CA ALA A 96 7.65 -6.44 -1.06
C ALA A 96 8.23 -5.18 -1.74
N VAL A 97 7.38 -4.23 -2.12
CA VAL A 97 7.83 -2.98 -2.77
C VAL A 97 8.47 -2.01 -1.77
N ILE A 98 7.93 -1.88 -0.55
CA ILE A 98 8.54 -1.06 0.52
C ILE A 98 9.94 -1.56 0.85
N ARG A 99 10.12 -2.89 0.96
CA ARG A 99 11.45 -3.49 1.13
C ARG A 99 12.39 -3.16 -0.03
N ALA A 100 11.90 -3.23 -1.27
CA ALA A 100 12.71 -2.90 -2.44
C ALA A 100 13.12 -1.42 -2.50
N LEU A 101 12.37 -0.55 -1.82
CA LEU A 101 12.60 0.89 -1.73
C LEU A 101 13.29 1.33 -0.42
N ASP A 102 13.72 0.39 0.42
CA ASP A 102 14.42 0.64 1.70
C ASP A 102 13.59 1.42 2.73
N GLY A 103 12.25 1.29 2.67
CA GLY A 103 11.34 1.81 3.70
C GLY A 103 11.09 0.82 4.83
N ASP A 104 10.16 1.15 5.72
CA ASP A 104 9.69 0.27 6.80
C ASP A 104 8.17 0.03 6.70
N MET A 105 7.74 -1.16 7.12
CA MET A 105 6.33 -1.52 7.15
C MET A 105 6.07 -2.49 8.30
N GLN A 106 4.94 -2.27 8.97
CA GLN A 106 4.35 -3.25 9.86
C GLN A 106 2.90 -3.54 9.48
N GLY A 107 2.50 -4.80 9.63
CA GLY A 107 1.14 -5.27 9.41
C GLY A 107 0.60 -5.99 10.65
N ARG A 108 -0.72 -6.10 10.76
CA ARG A 108 -1.38 -6.93 11.78
C ARG A 108 -2.58 -7.59 11.11
N LEU A 109 -2.67 -8.92 11.20
CA LEU A 109 -3.84 -9.64 10.70
C LEU A 109 -4.99 -9.46 11.68
N LEU A 110 -6.11 -8.94 11.19
CA LEU A 110 -7.35 -8.77 11.94
C LEU A 110 -8.43 -9.60 11.27
N ALA A 111 -9.22 -10.32 12.07
CA ALA A 111 -10.31 -11.10 11.52
C ALA A 111 -11.49 -10.20 11.14
N ARG A 112 -12.30 -10.64 10.18
CA ARG A 112 -13.36 -9.81 9.60
C ARG A 112 -14.31 -9.20 10.63
N HIS A 113 -14.74 -9.95 11.64
CA HIS A 113 -15.67 -9.48 12.67
C HIS A 113 -15.08 -8.40 13.56
N ASP A 114 -13.75 -8.40 13.79
CA ASP A 114 -13.06 -7.36 14.56
C ASP A 114 -13.05 -6.02 13.83
N VAL A 115 -13.27 -6.03 12.50
CA VAL A 115 -13.13 -4.85 11.63
C VAL A 115 -14.47 -4.39 11.04
N LYS A 116 -15.37 -5.33 10.76
CA LYS A 116 -16.64 -5.10 10.06
C LYS A 116 -17.87 -5.23 10.97
N GLY A 117 -17.66 -5.46 12.26
CA GLY A 117 -18.71 -5.71 13.24
C GLY A 117 -19.11 -7.18 13.31
N ASP A 118 -19.70 -7.57 14.44
CA ASP A 118 -19.92 -8.97 14.83
C ASP A 118 -21.28 -9.52 14.36
N SER A 119 -21.55 -9.43 13.05
CA SER A 119 -22.69 -10.15 12.45
C SER A 119 -22.37 -11.64 12.30
N GLU A 120 -23.40 -12.49 12.22
CA GLU A 120 -23.22 -13.93 12.04
C GLU A 120 -22.36 -14.28 10.81
N GLU A 121 -22.56 -13.56 9.69
CA GLU A 121 -21.75 -13.71 8.49
C GLU A 121 -20.29 -13.32 8.71
N ASN A 122 -20.04 -12.17 9.32
CA ASN A 122 -18.68 -11.67 9.59
C ASN A 122 -17.95 -12.57 10.59
N ARG A 123 -18.65 -13.04 11.62
CA ARG A 123 -18.14 -14.00 12.61
C ARG A 123 -17.71 -15.28 11.91
N ARG A 124 -18.59 -15.88 11.09
CA ARG A 124 -18.31 -17.11 10.35
C ARG A 124 -17.09 -16.98 9.43
N ILE A 125 -17.00 -15.88 8.67
CA ILE A 125 -15.84 -15.62 7.79
C ILE A 125 -14.58 -15.41 8.64
N GLY A 126 -14.66 -14.62 9.72
CA GLY A 126 -13.50 -14.37 10.58
C GLY A 126 -12.98 -15.62 11.29
N GLU A 127 -13.85 -16.53 11.74
CA GLU A 127 -13.42 -17.82 12.29
C GLU A 127 -12.69 -18.68 11.23
N GLN A 128 -13.14 -18.63 9.97
CA GLN A 128 -12.42 -19.30 8.87
C GLN A 128 -11.04 -18.66 8.62
N GLU A 129 -10.93 -17.33 8.69
CA GLU A 129 -9.67 -16.62 8.58
C GLU A 129 -8.70 -16.99 9.72
N LEU A 130 -9.18 -17.04 10.97
CA LEU A 130 -8.39 -17.44 12.15
C LEU A 130 -7.95 -18.91 12.07
N ALA A 131 -8.84 -19.81 11.67
CA ALA A 131 -8.50 -21.22 11.46
C ALA A 131 -7.42 -21.39 10.38
N ARG A 132 -7.51 -20.62 9.28
CA ARG A 132 -6.49 -20.61 8.22
C ARG A 132 -5.15 -20.08 8.73
N CYS A 133 -5.16 -19.01 9.53
CA CYS A 133 -3.93 -18.50 10.17
C CYS A 133 -3.26 -19.58 11.02
N LYS A 134 -4.03 -20.27 11.89
CA LYS A 134 -3.53 -21.37 12.71
C LYS A 134 -2.96 -22.52 11.88
N ALA A 135 -3.66 -22.93 10.82
CA ALA A 135 -3.19 -23.98 9.92
C ALA A 135 -1.87 -23.62 9.20
N MET A 136 -1.66 -22.33 8.92
CA MET A 136 -0.43 -21.81 8.32
C MET A 136 0.67 -21.49 9.34
N GLY A 137 0.43 -21.69 10.64
CA GLY A 137 1.37 -21.34 11.70
C GLY A 137 1.54 -19.84 11.92
N ILE A 138 0.53 -19.04 11.60
CA ILE A 138 0.51 -17.58 11.73
C ILE A 138 -0.36 -17.18 12.91
N GLU A 139 0.15 -16.32 13.78
CA GLU A 139 -0.57 -15.75 14.91
C GLU A 139 -1.33 -14.48 14.47
N ALA A 140 -2.65 -14.55 14.40
CA ALA A 140 -3.48 -13.37 14.13
C ALA A 140 -3.41 -12.36 15.31
N GLY A 141 -3.56 -11.07 15.03
CA GLY A 141 -3.42 -10.00 16.03
C GLY A 141 -1.97 -9.62 16.37
N LYS A 142 -0.99 -10.46 16.05
CA LYS A 142 0.44 -10.13 16.23
C LYS A 142 0.92 -9.13 15.17
N ALA A 143 1.74 -8.18 15.59
CA ALA A 143 2.44 -7.29 14.68
C ALA A 143 3.49 -8.07 13.88
N LEU A 144 3.42 -7.95 12.56
CA LEU A 144 4.36 -8.50 11.59
C LEU A 144 5.27 -7.39 11.11
N CYS A 145 6.58 -7.58 11.25
CA CYS A 145 7.58 -6.66 10.70
C CYS A 145 7.72 -6.86 9.19
N LEU A 146 8.35 -5.91 8.51
CA LEU A 146 8.63 -5.96 7.07
C LEU A 146 9.26 -7.30 6.64
N GLY A 147 10.21 -7.79 7.43
CA GLY A 147 10.92 -9.05 7.18
C GLY A 147 10.05 -10.31 7.30
N ASP A 148 8.95 -10.26 8.05
CA ASP A 148 8.03 -11.40 8.19
C ASP A 148 7.18 -11.57 6.92
N MET A 149 6.85 -10.45 6.26
CA MET A 149 6.01 -10.37 5.06
C MET A 149 6.81 -10.48 3.76
N ALA A 150 7.94 -9.78 3.66
CA ALA A 150 8.84 -9.79 2.50
C ALA A 150 10.25 -10.21 2.94
N ARG A 151 10.60 -11.47 2.70
CA ARG A 151 11.77 -12.13 3.35
C ARG A 151 13.10 -11.94 2.62
N SER A 152 13.10 -11.40 1.40
CA SER A 152 14.34 -11.21 0.62
C SER A 152 14.33 -9.92 -0.19
N ASP A 153 15.52 -9.39 -0.52
CA ASP A 153 15.67 -8.21 -1.40
C ASP A 153 15.59 -8.58 -2.90
N ASN A 154 15.48 -9.87 -3.21
CA ASN A 154 15.29 -10.37 -4.57
C ASN A 154 13.82 -10.22 -5.00
N VAL A 155 13.34 -8.97 -4.99
CA VAL A 155 11.99 -8.59 -5.38
C VAL A 155 12.04 -7.83 -6.70
N ILE A 156 11.11 -8.18 -7.59
CA ILE A 156 10.76 -7.36 -8.76
C ILE A 156 9.29 -7.00 -8.62
N PHE A 157 9.00 -5.71 -8.62
CA PHE A 157 7.65 -5.18 -8.60
C PHE A 157 7.37 -4.47 -9.93
N SER A 158 6.20 -4.74 -10.52
CA SER A 158 5.75 -4.09 -11.75
C SER A 158 4.28 -3.70 -11.59
N ALA A 159 3.96 -2.45 -11.86
CA ALA A 159 2.59 -1.94 -11.88
C ALA A 159 2.38 -1.07 -13.13
N THR A 160 1.26 -1.25 -13.81
CA THR A 160 0.86 -0.46 -14.98
C THR A 160 -0.47 0.23 -14.68
N GLY A 161 -0.54 1.54 -14.92
CA GLY A 161 -1.75 2.31 -14.66
C GLY A 161 -2.87 1.91 -15.63
N ILE A 162 -4.06 1.62 -15.09
CA ILE A 162 -5.27 1.39 -15.90
C ILE A 162 -5.97 2.72 -16.13
N THR A 163 -6.36 3.38 -15.05
CA THR A 163 -6.84 4.77 -15.02
C THR A 163 -5.75 5.68 -14.47
N LYS A 164 -5.84 6.99 -14.75
CA LYS A 164 -4.92 7.98 -14.19
C LYS A 164 -5.04 7.96 -12.66
N GLY A 165 -3.91 7.86 -11.97
CA GLY A 165 -3.82 7.99 -10.52
C GLY A 165 -2.55 8.74 -10.12
N ASP A 166 -2.35 8.89 -8.82
CA ASP A 166 -1.23 9.68 -8.28
C ASP A 166 0.15 9.06 -8.58
N LEU A 167 0.21 7.75 -8.78
CA LEU A 167 1.46 7.04 -9.05
C LEU A 167 1.77 6.89 -10.56
N LEU A 168 0.75 6.62 -11.38
CA LEU A 168 0.89 6.23 -12.79
C LEU A 168 -0.20 6.86 -13.66
N GLU A 169 0.19 7.24 -14.88
CA GLU A 169 -0.75 7.58 -15.94
C GLU A 169 -1.58 6.37 -16.36
N GLY A 170 -2.83 6.64 -16.74
CA GLY A 170 -3.75 5.63 -17.24
C GLY A 170 -3.47 5.25 -18.70
N ILE A 171 -4.12 4.17 -19.12
CA ILE A 171 -4.10 3.78 -20.53
C ILE A 171 -4.83 4.86 -21.35
N SER A 172 -4.19 5.32 -22.43
CA SER A 172 -4.85 6.17 -23.43
C SER A 172 -4.90 5.45 -24.77
N ARG A 173 -5.91 5.74 -25.59
CA ARG A 173 -6.05 5.18 -26.94
C ARG A 173 -6.44 6.28 -27.93
N LYS A 174 -5.75 6.32 -29.07
CA LYS A 174 -6.08 7.17 -30.23
C LYS A 174 -5.99 6.32 -31.50
N GLY A 175 -7.14 5.91 -32.03
CA GLY A 175 -7.21 4.97 -33.15
C GLY A 175 -6.56 3.63 -32.78
N HIS A 176 -5.60 3.19 -33.59
CA HIS A 176 -4.83 1.96 -33.37
C HIS A 176 -3.56 2.15 -32.52
N ILE A 177 -3.43 3.28 -31.81
CA ILE A 177 -2.30 3.53 -30.92
C ILE A 177 -2.81 3.58 -29.48
N ALA A 178 -2.21 2.81 -28.58
CA ALA A 178 -2.42 2.93 -27.14
C ALA A 178 -1.12 3.33 -26.42
N THR A 179 -1.24 4.04 -25.29
CA THR A 179 -0.10 4.36 -24.42
C THR A 179 -0.30 3.77 -23.04
N THR A 180 0.81 3.38 -22.39
CA THR A 180 0.80 2.90 -21.00
C THR A 180 2.00 3.46 -20.25
N GLU A 181 1.85 3.68 -18.95
CA GLU A 181 2.97 3.92 -18.03
C GLU A 181 3.10 2.76 -17.04
N THR A 182 4.31 2.21 -16.93
CA THR A 182 4.64 1.12 -16.01
C THR A 182 5.73 1.55 -15.03
N LEU A 183 5.52 1.34 -13.74
CA LEU A 183 6.53 1.43 -12.70
C LEU A 183 7.16 0.06 -12.49
N LEU A 184 8.48 -0.06 -12.73
CA LEU A 184 9.25 -1.27 -12.52
C LEU A 184 10.34 -1.02 -11.47
N ILE A 185 10.28 -1.76 -10.36
CA ILE A 185 11.20 -1.64 -9.23
C ILE A 185 11.94 -2.96 -9.03
N ARG A 186 13.25 -2.90 -8.81
CA ARG A 186 14.09 -4.07 -8.50
C ARG A 186 14.80 -3.84 -7.17
N GLY A 187 14.51 -4.64 -6.16
CA GLY A 187 15.11 -4.51 -4.82
C GLY A 187 16.62 -4.62 -4.84
N LYS A 188 17.17 -5.65 -5.50
CA LYS A 188 18.63 -5.88 -5.58
C LYS A 188 19.43 -4.71 -6.16
N SER A 189 18.90 -4.00 -7.16
CA SER A 189 19.59 -2.87 -7.79
C SER A 189 19.09 -1.51 -7.33
N ARG A 190 18.06 -1.49 -6.46
CA ARG A 190 17.31 -0.30 -6.03
C ARG A 190 16.91 0.61 -7.20
N THR A 191 16.71 0.03 -8.38
CA THR A 191 16.40 0.82 -9.57
C THR A 191 14.91 0.95 -9.72
N ILE A 192 14.44 2.19 -9.80
CA ILE A 192 13.08 2.56 -10.13
C ILE A 192 13.07 2.97 -11.61
N ARG A 193 12.20 2.36 -12.41
CA ARG A 193 11.99 2.72 -13.81
C ARG A 193 10.54 3.10 -14.03
N ARG A 194 10.31 4.28 -14.61
CA ARG A 194 9.05 4.62 -15.26
C ARG A 194 9.21 4.32 -16.74
N ILE A 195 8.37 3.43 -17.26
CA ILE A 195 8.43 2.95 -18.64
C ILE A 195 7.17 3.45 -19.35
N GLN A 196 7.35 4.45 -20.21
CA GLN A 196 6.31 4.94 -21.10
C GLN A 196 6.39 4.15 -22.41
N SER A 197 5.28 3.53 -22.80
CA SER A 197 5.22 2.68 -23.99
C SER A 197 4.14 3.16 -24.95
N ILE A 198 4.43 3.05 -26.26
CA ILE A 198 3.48 3.25 -27.35
C ILE A 198 3.23 1.89 -28.01
N HIS A 199 1.97 1.49 -28.09
CA HIS A 199 1.54 0.20 -28.62
C HIS A 199 0.76 0.41 -29.91
N TYR A 200 1.27 -0.14 -31.01
CA TYR A 200 0.55 -0.25 -32.29
C TYR A 200 -0.35 -1.49 -32.24
N LEU A 201 -1.66 -1.27 -32.08
CA LEU A 201 -2.66 -2.32 -31.84
C LEU A 201 -2.93 -3.17 -33.09
N ASP A 202 -2.87 -2.55 -34.26
CA ASP A 202 -2.99 -3.16 -35.60
C ASP A 202 -1.83 -4.10 -35.96
N ARG A 203 -0.74 -4.06 -35.18
CA ARG A 203 0.42 -4.95 -35.32
C ARG A 203 0.51 -6.04 -34.26
N LYS A 204 -0.48 -6.12 -33.36
CA LYS A 204 -0.54 -7.18 -32.36
C LYS A 204 -0.99 -8.49 -33.01
N ASP A 205 -0.80 -9.60 -32.30
CA ASP A 205 -1.25 -10.91 -32.73
C ASP A 205 -2.74 -10.87 -33.12
N PRO A 206 -3.15 -11.45 -34.27
CA PRO A 206 -4.53 -11.47 -34.72
C PRO A 206 -5.54 -11.94 -33.68
N ASP A 207 -5.17 -12.90 -32.83
CA ASP A 207 -6.05 -13.42 -31.78
C ASP A 207 -6.30 -12.36 -30.70
N VAL A 208 -5.30 -11.50 -30.43
CA VAL A 208 -5.46 -10.38 -29.49
C VAL A 208 -6.27 -9.25 -30.13
N GLN A 209 -6.06 -8.99 -31.44
CA GLN A 209 -6.75 -7.92 -32.17
C GLN A 209 -8.28 -8.02 -32.04
N ALA A 210 -8.84 -9.24 -32.04
CA ALA A 210 -10.27 -9.49 -31.87
C ALA A 210 -10.87 -8.91 -30.57
N HIS A 211 -10.03 -8.61 -29.57
CA HIS A 211 -10.44 -8.09 -28.27
C HIS A 211 -10.09 -6.62 -28.05
N ILE A 212 -9.16 -6.06 -28.83
CA ILE A 212 -8.59 -4.72 -28.58
C ILE A 212 -8.81 -3.72 -29.71
N LEU A 213 -9.19 -4.18 -30.91
CA LEU A 213 -9.53 -3.32 -32.04
C LEU A 213 -11.01 -2.99 -32.03
#